data_AF-A0A925YW82-F1
#
_entry.id   AF-A0A925YW82-F1
#
_cell.length_a   1.000
_cell.length_b   1.000
_cell.length_c   1.000
_cell.angle_alpha   90.00
_cell.angle_beta   90.00
_cell.angle_gamma   90.00
#
_symmetry.space_group_name_H-M   'P 1'
#
loop_
_entity.id
_entity.type
_entity.pdbx_description
1 polymer ?
#
loop_
_entity_poly.entity_id
_entity_poly.type
_entity_poly.pdbx_seq_one_letter_code
_entity_poly.pdbx_strand_id
1 'polypeptide(L)'
;MPEIIISEPLSITMNLIEVEERLPSFKMLVKSEVVDLTGSFTYQREVWFECSKWDFFVSKLNHVESCTEKIILIDMDEDFTIAIEKDENTARLNFKCSYSPVSRSRASLVMTYDSKLDKEALEKIKNVFNEFPKWW
;
A
#
# COMPACT_ATOMS: atom_id res chain seq x y z
N MET A 1 12.80 -0.99 -13.81
CA MET A 1 11.53 -1.68 -13.56
C MET A 1 10.55 -0.67 -13.01
N PRO A 2 9.26 -0.81 -13.28
CA PRO A 2 8.20 0.05 -12.76
C PRO A 2 8.18 0.06 -11.24
N GLU A 3 7.95 1.23 -10.65
CA GLU A 3 7.96 1.44 -9.21
C GLU A 3 6.85 2.40 -8.77
N ILE A 4 6.38 2.22 -7.55
CA ILE A 4 5.55 3.16 -6.80
C ILE A 4 6.42 3.75 -5.70
N ILE A 5 6.44 5.08 -5.57
CA ILE A 5 7.12 5.80 -4.50
C ILE A 5 6.13 6.73 -3.80
N ILE A 6 5.91 6.50 -2.52
CA ILE A 6 5.17 7.39 -1.62
C ILE A 6 6.16 7.84 -0.56
N SER A 7 6.42 9.15 -0.46
CA SER A 7 7.41 9.67 0.50
C SER A 7 6.78 10.29 1.75
N GLU A 8 5.50 10.61 1.70
CA GLU A 8 4.75 11.24 2.78
C GLU A 8 3.34 10.64 2.84
N PRO A 9 2.77 10.46 4.04
CA PRO A 9 3.35 10.75 5.37
C PRO A 9 4.27 9.64 5.90
N LEU A 10 4.36 8.52 5.18
CA LEU A 10 5.30 7.44 5.46
C LEU A 10 5.99 7.01 4.16
N SER A 11 7.24 6.57 4.25
CA SER A 11 8.00 6.14 3.07
C SER A 11 7.56 4.74 2.67
N ILE A 12 7.00 4.58 1.47
CA ILE A 12 6.66 3.29 0.86
C ILE A 12 7.24 3.25 -0.54
N THR A 13 8.04 2.23 -0.83
CA THR A 13 8.47 1.89 -2.19
C THR A 13 7.92 0.52 -2.56
N MET A 14 7.32 0.39 -3.73
CA MET A 14 6.89 -0.91 -4.26
C MET A 14 7.51 -1.10 -5.64
N ASN A 15 8.36 -2.11 -5.79
CA ASN A 15 9.06 -2.40 -7.04
C ASN A 15 8.48 -3.66 -7.67
N LEU A 16 8.08 -3.60 -8.95
CA LEU A 16 7.62 -4.79 -9.66
C LEU A 16 8.77 -5.81 -9.78
N ILE A 17 8.52 -7.06 -9.37
CA ILE A 17 9.44 -8.19 -9.54
C ILE A 17 9.01 -9.06 -10.72
N GLU A 18 7.74 -9.46 -10.74
CA GLU A 18 7.21 -10.50 -11.62
C GLU A 18 5.72 -10.28 -11.90
N VAL A 19 5.24 -10.76 -13.04
CA VAL A 19 3.82 -10.78 -13.42
C VAL A 19 3.44 -12.23 -13.74
N GLU A 20 2.31 -12.70 -13.23
CA GLU A 20 1.76 -14.03 -13.47
C GLU A 20 0.42 -13.91 -14.24
N GLU A 21 0.37 -14.49 -15.44
CA GLU A 21 -0.79 -14.37 -16.33
C GLU A 21 -1.87 -15.44 -16.06
N ARG A 22 -1.50 -16.63 -15.55
CA ARG A 22 -2.47 -17.73 -15.35
C ARG A 22 -3.43 -17.45 -14.21
N LEU A 23 -2.92 -16.78 -13.18
CA LEU A 23 -3.69 -16.20 -12.09
C LEU A 23 -3.36 -14.71 -12.10
N PRO A 24 -4.17 -13.85 -12.76
CA PRO A 24 -3.83 -12.44 -13.02
C PRO A 24 -3.39 -11.70 -11.76
N SER A 25 -2.08 -11.64 -11.58
CA SER A 25 -1.44 -11.12 -10.38
C SER A 25 0.00 -10.70 -10.67
N PHE A 26 0.57 -9.90 -9.78
CA PHE A 26 1.97 -9.51 -9.90
C PHE A 26 2.60 -9.40 -8.53
N LYS A 27 3.91 -9.66 -8.51
CA LYS A 27 4.74 -9.64 -7.32
C LYS A 27 5.45 -8.31 -7.22
N MET A 28 5.42 -7.70 -6.03
CA MET A 28 6.18 -6.50 -5.73
C MET A 28 7.10 -6.70 -4.53
N LEU A 29 8.31 -6.14 -4.60
CA LEU A 29 9.13 -5.90 -3.42
C LEU A 29 8.66 -4.61 -2.77
N VAL A 30 7.98 -4.74 -1.64
CA VAL A 30 7.53 -3.60 -0.86
C VAL A 30 8.54 -3.30 0.25
N LYS A 31 8.91 -2.03 0.35
CA LYS A 31 9.71 -1.47 1.43
C LYS A 31 8.92 -0.35 2.07
N SER A 32 8.85 -0.34 3.39
CA SER A 32 8.24 0.74 4.14
C SER A 32 9.16 1.16 5.28
N GLU A 33 9.29 2.45 5.48
CA GLU A 33 10.09 3.02 6.55
C GLU A 33 9.30 4.14 7.26
N VAL A 34 9.30 4.07 8.59
CA VAL A 34 8.84 5.15 9.45
C VAL A 34 10.02 5.56 10.32
N VAL A 35 10.41 6.84 10.23
CA VAL A 35 11.46 7.42 11.07
C VAL A 35 10.86 8.61 11.81
N ASP A 36 10.95 8.58 13.13
CA ASP A 36 10.59 9.71 13.98
C ASP A 36 11.66 9.95 15.06
N LEU A 37 11.41 10.92 15.95
CA LEU A 37 12.34 11.26 17.03
C LEU A 37 12.52 10.13 18.07
N THR A 38 11.60 9.16 18.10
CA THR A 38 11.52 8.09 19.10
C THR A 38 12.05 6.76 18.58
N GLY A 39 12.16 6.59 17.27
CA GLY A 39 12.74 5.40 16.68
C GLY A 39 12.58 5.34 15.16
N SER A 40 12.99 4.18 14.63
CA SER A 40 12.73 3.83 13.25
C SER A 40 12.14 2.43 13.16
N PHE A 41 11.31 2.23 12.15
CA PHE A 41 10.79 0.95 11.77
C PHE A 41 10.98 0.74 10.28
N THR A 42 11.45 -0.45 9.90
CA THR A 42 11.62 -0.84 8.52
C THR A 42 10.91 -2.16 8.26
N TYR A 43 10.08 -2.18 7.24
CA TYR A 43 9.46 -3.37 6.68
C TYR A 43 9.97 -3.59 5.27
N GLN A 44 10.32 -4.84 4.94
CA GLN A 44 10.67 -5.24 3.59
C GLN A 44 10.16 -6.64 3.31
N ARG A 45 9.33 -6.81 2.29
CA ARG A 45 8.79 -8.11 1.90
C ARG A 45 8.37 -8.15 0.43
N GLU A 46 8.43 -9.33 -0.17
CA GLU A 46 7.79 -9.60 -1.46
C GLU A 46 6.33 -10.00 -1.22
N VAL A 47 5.41 -9.33 -1.89
CA VAL A 47 3.96 -9.58 -1.76
C VAL A 47 3.32 -9.71 -3.14
N TRP A 48 2.22 -10.44 -3.22
CA TRP A 48 1.45 -10.62 -4.45
C TRP A 48 0.18 -9.79 -4.42
N PHE A 49 -0.10 -9.06 -5.50
CA PHE A 49 -1.37 -8.36 -5.68
C PHE A 49 -2.17 -9.01 -6.81
N GLU A 50 -3.46 -9.25 -6.58
CA GLU A 50 -4.39 -9.61 -7.64
C GLU A 50 -4.66 -8.38 -8.52
N CYS A 51 -4.56 -8.52 -9.84
CA CYS A 51 -4.73 -7.41 -10.78
C CYS A 51 -6.10 -6.73 -10.63
N SER A 52 -7.16 -7.51 -10.39
CA SER A 52 -8.52 -7.00 -10.21
C SER A 52 -8.66 -6.11 -8.97
N LYS A 53 -7.96 -6.45 -7.88
CA LYS A 53 -7.95 -5.69 -6.62
C LYS A 53 -7.15 -4.41 -6.77
N TRP A 54 -6.04 -4.46 -7.50
CA TRP A 54 -5.26 -3.28 -7.85
C TRP A 54 -6.10 -2.30 -8.68
N ASP A 55 -6.72 -2.76 -9.77
CA ASP A 55 -7.56 -1.94 -10.63
C ASP A 55 -8.73 -1.33 -9.87
N PHE A 56 -9.39 -2.12 -9.02
CA PHE A 56 -10.44 -1.62 -8.16
C PHE A 56 -9.93 -0.52 -7.23
N PHE A 57 -8.81 -0.73 -6.56
CA PHE A 57 -8.20 0.26 -5.68
C PHE A 57 -7.89 1.56 -6.43
N VAL A 58 -7.20 1.51 -7.57
CA VAL A 58 -6.84 2.69 -8.36
C VAL A 58 -8.10 3.43 -8.84
N SER A 59 -9.12 2.70 -9.32
CA SER A 59 -10.37 3.31 -9.77
C SER A 59 -11.10 4.06 -8.65
N LYS A 60 -11.10 3.51 -7.43
CA LYS A 60 -11.76 4.11 -6.27
C LYS A 60 -10.95 5.26 -5.69
N LEU A 61 -9.62 5.14 -5.69
CA LEU A 61 -8.70 6.17 -5.19
C LEU A 61 -8.91 7.50 -5.92
N ASN A 62 -9.20 7.46 -7.23
CA ASN A 62 -9.52 8.64 -8.04
C ASN A 62 -10.82 9.35 -7.66
N HIS A 63 -11.67 8.72 -6.85
CA HIS A 63 -12.97 9.24 -6.42
C HIS A 63 -13.10 9.31 -4.90
N VAL A 64 -11.99 9.21 -4.17
CA VAL A 64 -11.99 9.08 -2.70
C VAL A 64 -12.70 10.23 -1.99
N GLU A 65 -12.66 11.45 -2.52
CA GLU A 65 -13.35 12.61 -1.92
C GLU A 65 -14.88 12.50 -1.93
N SER A 66 -15.42 11.69 -2.84
CA SER A 66 -16.85 11.37 -2.95
C SER A 66 -17.20 10.00 -2.35
N CYS A 67 -16.21 9.19 -1.99
CA CYS A 67 -16.39 7.86 -1.46
C CYS A 67 -16.69 7.91 0.04
N THR A 68 -17.76 7.26 0.47
CA THR A 68 -18.10 7.08 1.90
C THR A 68 -17.45 5.86 2.50
N GLU A 69 -16.88 4.99 1.67
CA GLU A 69 -16.27 3.72 2.08
C GLU A 69 -14.75 3.82 2.09
N LYS A 70 -14.13 3.04 2.98
CA LYS A 70 -12.69 2.85 3.03
C LYS A 70 -12.23 2.05 1.81
N ILE A 71 -11.27 2.59 1.07
CA ILE A 71 -10.70 1.98 -0.13
C ILE A 71 -9.47 1.20 0.30
N ILE A 72 -9.38 -0.08 -0.05
CA ILE A 72 -8.36 -0.99 0.49
C ILE A 72 -7.61 -1.66 -0.66
N LEU A 73 -6.29 -1.54 -0.63
CA LEU A 73 -5.36 -2.39 -1.35
C LEU A 73 -4.74 -3.36 -0.35
N ILE A 74 -4.92 -4.65 -0.60
CA ILE A 74 -4.41 -5.72 0.23
C ILE A 74 -3.71 -6.74 -0.67
N ASP A 75 -2.61 -7.30 -0.18
CA ASP A 75 -1.95 -8.40 -0.87
C ASP A 75 -2.71 -9.72 -0.68
N MET A 76 -2.34 -10.73 -1.45
CA MET A 76 -3.02 -12.03 -1.44
C MET A 76 -2.85 -12.81 -0.13
N ASP A 77 -1.79 -12.54 0.64
CA ASP A 77 -1.53 -13.17 1.94
C ASP A 77 -2.09 -12.34 3.12
N GLU A 78 -2.72 -11.20 2.86
CA GLU A 78 -3.24 -10.25 3.87
C GLU A 78 -2.19 -9.70 4.85
N ASP A 79 -0.91 -9.77 4.46
CA ASP A 79 0.23 -9.34 5.24
C ASP A 79 0.63 -7.88 5.01
N PHE A 80 0.04 -7.24 4.01
CA PHE A 80 0.27 -5.86 3.62
C PHE A 80 -1.05 -5.20 3.25
N THR A 81 -1.32 -4.03 3.82
CA THR A 81 -2.54 -3.27 3.52
C THR A 81 -2.25 -1.78 3.46
N ILE A 82 -2.65 -1.15 2.35
CA ILE A 82 -2.82 0.30 2.24
C ILE A 82 -4.32 0.56 2.15
N ALA A 83 -4.83 1.42 3.03
CA ALA A 83 -6.21 1.85 2.95
C ALA A 83 -6.34 3.36 3.08
N ILE A 84 -7.22 3.93 2.27
CA ILE A 84 -7.48 5.37 2.25
C ILE A 84 -8.97 5.58 2.40
N GLU A 85 -9.34 6.49 3.29
CA GLU A 85 -10.73 6.88 3.53
C GLU A 85 -10.86 8.39 3.57
N LYS A 86 -12.05 8.89 3.24
CA LYS A 86 -12.40 10.30 3.39
C LYS A 86 -12.48 10.68 4.87
N ASP A 87 -11.88 11.81 5.24
CA ASP A 87 -11.93 12.38 6.59
C ASP A 87 -12.35 13.85 6.52
N GLU A 88 -13.62 14.17 6.81
CA GLU A 88 -14.23 15.52 6.74
C GLU A 88 -13.80 16.37 5.51
N ASN A 89 -12.67 17.08 5.63
CA ASN A 89 -12.08 18.00 4.63
C ASN A 89 -10.73 17.52 4.06
N THR A 90 -10.33 16.30 4.37
CA THR A 90 -9.04 15.65 4.07
C THR A 90 -9.26 14.17 3.72
N ALA A 91 -8.17 13.41 3.60
CA ALA A 91 -8.22 11.95 3.57
C ALA A 91 -7.35 11.39 4.71
N ARG A 92 -7.48 10.11 5.00
CA ARG A 92 -6.72 9.42 6.04
C ARG A 92 -6.08 8.17 5.46
N LEU A 93 -4.77 8.05 5.61
CA LEU A 93 -3.99 6.87 5.25
C LEU A 93 -3.92 5.94 6.44
N ASN A 94 -4.34 4.70 6.22
CA ASN A 94 -4.19 3.57 7.12
C ASN A 94 -3.24 2.57 6.46
N PHE A 95 -2.07 2.37 7.03
CA PHE A 95 -1.10 1.39 6.60
C PHE A 95 -0.99 0.27 7.63
N LYS A 96 -0.92 -0.98 7.16
CA LYS A 96 -0.69 -2.14 8.02
C LYS A 96 0.27 -3.09 7.34
N CYS A 97 1.22 -3.63 8.09
CA CYS A 97 1.99 -4.78 7.66
C CYS A 97 2.17 -5.80 8.79
N SER A 98 2.20 -7.08 8.44
CA SER A 98 2.48 -8.16 9.38
C SER A 98 3.65 -9.03 8.94
N TYR A 99 4.29 -9.59 9.95
CA TYR A 99 5.27 -10.64 9.82
C TYR A 99 4.88 -11.79 10.74
N SER A 100 4.66 -12.96 10.15
CA SER A 100 4.45 -14.21 10.85
C SER A 100 5.36 -15.29 10.24
N PRO A 101 6.41 -15.73 10.95
CA PRO A 101 7.30 -16.75 10.42
C PRO A 101 6.59 -18.12 10.36
N VAL A 102 6.66 -18.77 9.19
CA VAL A 102 6.04 -20.08 8.91
C VAL A 102 6.63 -21.23 9.74
N SER A 103 7.71 -21.02 10.53
CA SER A 103 8.21 -22.06 11.44
C SER A 103 8.84 -21.55 12.73
N ARG A 104 8.44 -22.19 13.84
CA ARG A 104 9.06 -22.26 15.19
C ARG A 104 9.30 -20.98 16.00
N SER A 105 9.20 -19.79 15.42
CA SER A 105 9.13 -18.54 16.20
C SER A 105 7.68 -18.29 16.64
N ARG A 106 7.47 -18.06 17.95
CA ARG A 106 6.16 -17.63 18.49
C ARG A 106 5.93 -16.12 18.36
N ALA A 107 6.87 -15.40 17.77
CA ALA A 107 6.77 -13.96 17.62
C ALA A 107 6.16 -13.64 16.26
N SER A 108 4.97 -13.04 16.30
CA SER A 108 4.42 -12.27 15.19
C SER A 108 4.65 -10.79 15.47
N LEU A 109 4.76 -10.01 14.40
CA LEU A 109 4.81 -8.57 14.47
C LEU A 109 3.68 -8.02 13.59
N VAL A 110 2.93 -7.07 14.13
CA VAL A 110 2.00 -6.25 13.36
C VAL A 110 2.37 -4.80 13.59
N MET A 111 2.53 -4.08 12.48
CA MET A 111 2.68 -2.64 12.48
C MET A 111 1.43 -2.02 11.87
N THR A 112 0.93 -0.99 12.52
CA THR A 112 -0.12 -0.13 11.99
C THR A 112 0.35 1.30 12.03
N TYR A 113 0.18 2.01 10.92
CA TYR A 113 0.46 3.43 10.82
C TYR A 113 -0.78 4.15 10.33
N ASP A 114 -1.10 5.26 10.97
CA ASP A 114 -2.30 6.04 10.71
C ASP A 114 -1.94 7.52 10.66
N SER A 115 -2.44 8.20 9.64
CA SER A 115 -2.09 9.59 9.39
C SER A 115 -3.14 10.30 8.56
N LYS A 116 -3.25 11.61 8.76
CA LYS A 116 -4.00 12.47 7.85
C LYS A 116 -3.19 12.72 6.58
N LEU A 117 -3.88 12.72 5.46
CA LEU A 117 -3.38 13.15 4.16
C LEU A 117 -3.97 14.53 3.88
N ASP A 118 -3.11 15.52 3.70
CA ASP A 118 -3.54 16.75 3.05
C ASP A 118 -3.81 16.51 1.56
N LYS A 119 -4.33 17.54 0.90
CA LYS A 119 -4.69 17.47 -0.52
C LYS A 119 -3.47 17.18 -1.41
N GLU A 120 -2.31 17.73 -1.08
CA GLU A 120 -1.11 17.55 -1.90
C GLU A 120 -0.58 16.12 -1.80
N ALA A 121 -0.49 15.57 -0.59
CA ALA A 121 -0.10 14.19 -0.34
C ALA A 121 -1.07 13.21 -1.03
N LEU A 122 -2.37 13.46 -0.94
CA LEU A 122 -3.37 12.63 -1.61
C LEU A 122 -3.23 12.63 -3.14
N GLU A 123 -3.04 13.80 -3.74
CA GLU A 123 -2.86 13.92 -5.20
C GLU A 123 -1.55 13.24 -5.66
N LYS A 124 -0.46 13.35 -4.89
CA LYS A 124 0.78 12.60 -5.17
C LYS A 124 0.52 11.10 -5.18
N ILE A 125 -0.17 10.57 -4.17
CA ILE A 125 -0.52 9.14 -4.09
C ILE A 125 -1.36 8.72 -5.30
N LYS A 126 -2.41 9.48 -5.65
CA LYS A 126 -3.24 9.22 -6.85
C LYS A 126 -2.39 9.16 -8.12
N ASN A 127 -1.53 10.15 -8.34
CA ASN A 127 -0.71 10.23 -9.54
C ASN A 127 0.21 9.01 -9.68
N VAL A 128 0.92 8.65 -8.61
CA VAL A 128 1.86 7.52 -8.65
C VAL A 128 1.13 6.21 -8.95
N PHE A 129 -0.06 5.97 -8.40
CA PHE A 129 -0.86 4.79 -8.72
C PHE A 129 -1.46 4.80 -10.14
N ASN A 130 -1.84 5.98 -10.66
CA ASN A 130 -2.37 6.12 -12.03
C ASN A 130 -1.30 6.00 -13.10
N GLU A 131 -0.10 6.50 -12.83
CA GLU A 131 1.05 6.44 -13.75
C GLU A 131 1.68 5.05 -13.77
N PHE A 132 1.35 4.18 -12.82
CA PHE A 132 1.87 2.82 -12.78
C PHE A 132 1.39 2.04 -14.02
N PRO A 133 2.33 1.60 -14.89
CA PRO A 133 1.99 0.86 -16.10
C PRO A 133 1.23 -0.43 -15.80
N LYS A 134 0.29 -0.77 -16.68
CA LYS A 134 -0.46 -2.03 -16.64
C LYS A 134 0.08 -2.98 -17.69
N TRP A 135 0.32 -4.24 -17.31
CA TRP A 135 0.73 -5.33 -18.22
C TRP A 135 -0.28 -6.47 -18.29
N TRP A 136 -1.39 -6.35 -17.57
CA TRP A 136 -2.52 -7.28 -17.58
C TRP A 136 -3.68 -6.69 -18.39
#